data_AF-A0A820K2S6-F1
#
_entry.id   AF-A0A820K2S6-F1
#
_cell.length_a   1.000
_cell.length_b   1.000
_cell.length_c   1.000
_cell.angle_alpha   90.00
_cell.angle_beta   90.00
_cell.angle_gamma   90.00
#
_symmetry.space_group_name_H-M   'P 1'
#
loop_
_entity.id
_entity.type
_entity.pdbx_description
1 polymer ?
#
loop_
_entity_poly.entity_id
_entity_poly.type
_entity_poly.pdbx_seq_one_letter_code
_entity_poly.pdbx_strand_id
1 'polypeptide(L)' 'FVDVEPYKEKSKLKETDPKTAHEKCKQIQGFIVEFPIDFLADDMTMPKWTTSEGMAPISLWT' A
#
# COMPACT_ATOMS: atom_id res chain seq x y z
N PHE A 1 -0.80 -2.62 11.22
CA PHE A 1 0.14 -2.77 10.08
C PHE A 1 1.30 -3.72 10.39
N VAL A 2 1.05 -4.82 11.11
CA VAL A 2 2.10 -5.78 11.51
C VAL A 2 2.77 -6.40 10.29
N ASP A 3 2.01 -6.67 9.22
CA ASP A 3 2.55 -7.25 7.97
C ASP A 3 3.19 -6.24 7.02
N VAL A 4 2.97 -4.93 7.20
CA VAL A 4 3.48 -3.91 6.28
C VAL A 4 4.92 -3.52 6.61
N GLU A 5 5.27 -3.48 7.89
CA GLU A 5 6.62 -3.14 8.36
C GLU A 5 7.71 -4.06 7.75
N PRO A 6 7.61 -5.39 7.87
CA PRO A 6 8.61 -6.28 7.25
C PRO A 6 8.58 -6.22 5.72
N TYR A 7 7.43 -5.88 5.10
CA TYR A 7 7.36 -5.67 3.66
C TYR A 7 8.09 -4.41 3.20
N LYS A 8 8.03 -3.32 3.99
CA LYS A 8 8.73 -2.05 3.70
C LYS A 8 10.26 -2.19 3.74
N GLU A 9 10.77 -3.08 4.58
CA GLU A 9 12.21 -3.32 4.74
C GLU A 9 12.80 -4.20 3.63
N LYS A 10 11.98 -4.93 2.86
CA LYS A 10 12.45 -5.72 1.73
C LYS A 10 13.05 -4.81 0.65
N SER A 11 14.29 -5.09 0.26
CA SER A 11 14.96 -4.35 -0.82
C SER A 11 14.18 -4.47 -2.13
N LYS A 12 14.03 -3.35 -2.84
CA LYS A 12 13.30 -3.33 -4.09
C LYS A 12 14.17 -3.89 -5.21
N LEU A 13 13.57 -4.60 -6.15
CA LEU A 13 14.31 -5.15 -7.30
C LEU A 13 15.06 -4.06 -8.10
N LYS A 14 14.50 -2.84 -8.15
CA LYS A 14 15.15 -1.68 -8.78
C LYS A 14 16.49 -1.32 -8.11
N GLU A 15 16.63 -1.54 -6.81
CA GLU A 15 17.81 -1.18 -6.03
C GLU A 15 18.88 -2.28 -6.11
N THR A 16 18.47 -3.55 -6.13
CA THR A 16 19.39 -4.70 -6.18
C THR A 16 19.85 -5.05 -7.59
N ASP A 17 18.94 -4.99 -8.57
CA ASP A 17 19.22 -5.29 -9.98
C ASP A 17 18.35 -4.43 -10.93
N PRO A 18 18.81 -3.20 -11.21
CA PRO A 18 18.07 -2.26 -12.05
C PRO A 18 17.92 -2.75 -13.50
N LYS A 19 18.83 -3.59 -14.02
CA LYS A 19 18.75 -4.10 -15.40
C LYS A 19 17.57 -5.04 -15.56
N THR A 20 17.46 -6.01 -14.64
CA THR A 20 16.31 -6.94 -14.64
C THR A 20 15.00 -6.22 -14.35
N ALA A 21 14.99 -5.22 -13.46
CA ALA A 21 13.80 -4.41 -13.22
C ALA A 21 13.34 -3.70 -14.51
N HIS A 22 14.27 -3.11 -15.26
CA HIS A 22 13.96 -2.42 -16.52
C HIS A 22 13.39 -3.36 -17.58
N GLU A 23 13.98 -4.55 -17.77
CA GLU A 23 13.46 -5.54 -18.73
C GLU A 23 12.06 -6.04 -18.36
N LYS A 24 11.75 -6.21 -17.08
CA LYS A 24 10.39 -6.54 -16.62
C LYS A 24 9.41 -5.39 -16.87
N CYS A 25 9.82 -4.15 -16.65
CA CYS A 25 8.98 -2.97 -16.92
C CYS A 25 8.64 -2.82 -18.40
N LYS A 26 9.51 -3.23 -19.34
CA LYS A 26 9.22 -3.21 -20.78
C LYS A 26 8.04 -4.09 -21.19
N GLN A 27 7.71 -5.09 -20.38
CA GLN A 27 6.59 -5.99 -20.65
C GLN A 27 5.24 -5.39 -20.24
N ILE A 28 5.24 -4.31 -19.47
CA ILE A 28 4.02 -3.64 -18.99
C ILE A 28 3.38 -2.88 -20.15
N GLN A 29 2.08 -3.09 -20.34
CA GLN A 29 1.28 -2.39 -21.35
C GLN A 29 0.12 -1.67 -20.67
N GLY A 30 0.03 -0.35 -20.85
CA GLY A 30 -1.00 0.48 -20.21
C GLY A 30 -0.80 0.62 -18.70
N PHE A 31 -1.90 0.90 -18.00
CA PHE A 31 -1.89 1.27 -16.57
C PHE A 31 -2.94 0.51 -15.74
N ILE A 32 -3.68 -0.41 -16.35
CA ILE A 32 -4.71 -1.19 -15.64
C ILE A 32 -3.99 -2.21 -14.76
N VAL A 33 -4.33 -2.19 -13.47
CA VAL A 33 -3.84 -3.13 -12.47
C VAL A 33 -5.02 -3.73 -11.73
N GLU A 34 -4.86 -4.96 -11.25
CA GLU A 34 -5.83 -5.55 -10.33
C GLU A 34 -5.87 -4.74 -9.03
N PHE A 35 -7.07 -4.38 -8.58
CA PHE A 35 -7.23 -3.60 -7.36
C PHE A 35 -7.05 -4.52 -6.15
N PRO A 36 -6.11 -4.23 -5.23
CA PRO A 36 -5.81 -5.11 -4.11
C PRO A 36 -6.87 -4.97 -3.02
N ILE A 37 -7.97 -5.69 -3.14
CA ILE A 37 -9.12 -5.63 -2.21
C ILE A 37 -8.77 -6.07 -0.78
N ASP A 38 -7.78 -6.95 -0.63
CA ASP A 38 -7.35 -7.49 0.67
C ASP A 38 -6.27 -6.63 1.35
N PHE A 39 -5.89 -5.49 0.74
CA PHE A 39 -4.87 -4.63 1.31
C PHE A 39 -5.36 -4.04 2.65
N LEU A 40 -4.69 -4.42 3.74
CA LEU A 40 -5.02 -4.01 5.12
C LEU A 40 -6.40 -4.49 5.60
N ALA A 41 -6.94 -5.57 5.03
CA ALA A 41 -8.27 -6.07 5.36
C ALA A 41 -8.43 -6.42 6.86
N ASP A 42 -7.37 -6.90 7.51
CA ASP A 42 -7.38 -7.30 8.92
C ASP A 42 -7.04 -6.15 9.89
N ASP A 43 -6.59 -5.00 9.38
CA ASP A 43 -6.22 -3.83 10.18
C ASP A 43 -7.43 -2.86 10.33
N MET A 44 -7.60 -2.26 11.51
CA MET A 44 -8.61 -1.22 11.72
C MET A 44 -8.22 0.05 10.95
N THR A 45 -8.98 0.37 9.89
CA THR A 45 -8.72 1.52 9.01
C THR A 45 -9.36 2.83 9.51
N MET A 46 -10.24 2.75 10.51
CA MET A 46 -10.83 3.91 11.15
C MET A 46 -9.83 4.59 12.10
N PRO A 47 -9.84 5.94 12.17
CA PRO A 47 -9.02 6.65 13.14
C PRO A 47 -9.42 6.28 14.58
N LYS A 48 -8.43 6.19 15.47
CA LYS A 48 -8.69 5.89 16.89
C LYS A 48 -9.44 7.05 17.54
N TRP A 49 -10.41 6.76 18.39
CA TRP A 49 -11.20 7.78 19.10
C TRP A 49 -10.38 8.78 19.93
N THR A 50 -9.16 8.42 20.32
CA THR A 50 -8.26 9.29 21.09
C THR A 50 -7.55 10.34 20.22
N THR A 51 -7.72 10.31 18.90
CA THR A 51 -7.12 11.29 17.99
C THR A 51 -8.15 12.34 17.57
N SER A 52 -7.66 13.49 17.09
CA SER A 52 -8.49 14.55 16.50
C SER A 52 -9.42 14.03 15.41
N GLU A 53 -8.90 13.17 14.54
CA GLU A 53 -9.62 12.57 13.41
C GLU A 53 -10.69 11.58 13.90
N GLY A 54 -10.44 10.85 14.98
CA GLY A 54 -11.41 9.93 15.57
C GLY A 54 -12.54 10.61 16.35
N MET A 55 -12.35 11.87 16.77
CA MET A 55 -13.42 12.70 17.33
C MET A 55 -14.28 13.37 16.25
N ALA A 56 -13.81 13.38 14.99
CA ALA A 56 -14.53 14.01 13.89
C ALA A 56 -15.70 13.13 13.41
N PRO A 57 -16.80 13.73 12.91
CA PRO A 57 -17.92 12.96 12.36
C PRO A 57 -17.48 12.09 11.16
N ILE A 58 -17.97 10.85 11.10
CA ILE A 58 -17.65 9.92 10.01
C ILE A 58 -18.09 10.45 8.63
N SER A 59 -19.10 11.33 8.61
CA SER A 59 -19.62 11.99 7.41
C SER A 59 -18.60 12.89 6.70
N LEU A 60 -17.45 13.16 7.30
CA LEU A 60 -16.36 13.85 6.62
C LEU A 60 -15.60 12.94 5.64
N TRP A 61 -15.79 11.62 5.74
CA TRP A 61 -15.05 10.61 4.99
C TRP A 61 -15.91 9.85 3.97
N THR A 62 -17.18 10.23 3.82
CA THR A 62 -18.20 9.59 2.95
C THR A 62 -19.02 10.64 2.22
#